data_AF-A0A7D5T1F1-F1
#
_entry.id   AF-A0A7D5T1F1-F1
#
_cell.length_a   1.000
_cell.length_b   1.000
_cell.length_c   1.000
_cell.angle_alpha   90.00
_cell.angle_beta   90.00
_cell.angle_gamma   90.00
#
_symmetry.space_group_name_H-M   'P 1'
#
loop_
_entity.id
_entity.type
_entity.pdbx_description
1 polymer ?
#
loop_
_entity_poly.entity_id
_entity_poly.type
_entity_poly.pdbx_seq_one_letter_code
_entity_poly.pdbx_strand_id
1 'polypeptide(L)'
;MSERALVRRVGGLVAALVVVAGVAVFARRVGPDLSVTVQSALFALAAALALVGAAATQFRQGLLLLYAALVAGAAGYTASTHSFGAAGTFAFVALALVALLVAVYLVEERRFRLRRGEAVAAVVVVALAGGALVATDLGTSPLSYETTVHGSAEMPANPEQSTAVVVGSATVDNGFVYREQVSLPAARACVFNGTTRTDTAVLYGSNGSYYPSSVGGNGRLRTDMTVLPSRTTVESLNATVPVERADDCPAESERERIVVVVDE
;
A
#
# COMPACT_ATOMS: atom_id res chain seq x y z
N MET A 1 -44.18 -3.40 -26.34
CA MET A 1 -43.30 -3.08 -25.18
C MET A 1 -43.42 -1.57 -24.93
N SER A 2 -43.85 -1.12 -23.74
CA SER A 2 -44.15 0.30 -23.49
C SER A 2 -42.88 1.16 -23.45
N GLU A 3 -42.86 2.33 -24.10
CA GLU A 3 -41.79 3.34 -24.04
C GLU A 3 -41.30 3.62 -22.61
N ARG A 4 -42.21 3.62 -21.62
CA ARG A 4 -41.88 3.84 -20.20
C ARG A 4 -40.98 2.73 -19.62
N ALA A 5 -41.11 1.50 -20.10
CA ALA A 5 -40.27 0.38 -19.68
C ALA A 5 -38.87 0.47 -20.31
N LEU A 6 -38.78 0.97 -21.56
CA LEU A 6 -37.51 1.22 -22.23
C LEU A 6 -36.75 2.36 -21.53
N VAL A 7 -37.41 3.50 -21.28
CA VAL A 7 -36.82 4.67 -20.60
C VAL A 7 -36.31 4.31 -19.20
N ARG A 8 -37.06 3.51 -18.42
CA ARG A 8 -36.59 3.03 -17.10
C ARG A 8 -35.38 2.10 -17.19
N ARG A 9 -35.32 1.22 -18.19
CA ARG A 9 -34.17 0.32 -18.38
C ARG A 9 -32.93 1.09 -18.81
N VAL A 10 -33.08 2.02 -19.75
CA VAL A 10 -31.98 2.89 -20.21
C VAL A 10 -31.49 3.77 -19.05
N GLY A 11 -32.39 4.40 -18.30
CA GLY A 11 -32.02 5.21 -17.13
C GLY A 11 -31.30 4.39 -16.05
N GLY A 12 -31.72 3.14 -15.81
CA GLY A 12 -31.05 2.24 -14.88
C GLY A 12 -29.64 1.83 -15.34
N LEU A 13 -29.45 1.56 -16.64
CA LEU A 13 -28.14 1.25 -17.20
C LEU A 13 -27.20 2.45 -17.16
N VAL A 14 -27.70 3.65 -17.47
CA VAL A 14 -26.91 4.89 -17.36
C VAL A 14 -26.50 5.13 -15.92
N ALA A 15 -27.43 4.99 -14.96
CA ALA A 15 -27.11 5.14 -13.55
C ALA A 15 -26.04 4.12 -13.08
N ALA A 16 -26.16 2.85 -13.50
CA ALA A 16 -25.17 1.83 -13.20
C ALA A 16 -23.79 2.16 -13.79
N LEU A 17 -23.74 2.61 -15.05
CA LEU A 17 -22.50 3.05 -15.70
C LEU A 17 -21.86 4.23 -14.98
N VAL A 18 -22.66 5.22 -14.56
CA VAL A 18 -22.17 6.38 -13.80
C VAL A 18 -21.58 5.95 -12.46
N VAL A 19 -22.24 5.02 -11.75
CA VAL A 19 -21.71 4.48 -10.49
C VAL A 19 -20.40 3.73 -10.72
N VAL A 20 -20.33 2.85 -11.72
CA VAL A 20 -19.11 2.10 -12.05
C VAL A 20 -17.97 3.05 -12.43
N ALA A 21 -18.25 4.05 -13.27
CA ALA A 21 -17.27 5.06 -13.65
C ALA A 21 -16.80 5.88 -12.45
N GLY A 22 -17.72 6.28 -11.57
CA GLY A 22 -17.39 6.99 -10.33
C GLY A 22 -16.48 6.18 -9.42
N VAL A 23 -16.79 4.89 -9.22
CA VAL A 23 -15.94 3.97 -8.44
C VAL A 23 -14.58 3.79 -9.09
N ALA A 24 -14.51 3.64 -10.42
CA ALA A 24 -13.24 3.51 -11.14
C ALA A 24 -12.37 4.78 -11.03
N VAL A 25 -12.98 5.96 -11.12
CA VAL A 25 -12.29 7.25 -10.94
C VAL A 25 -11.81 7.38 -9.50
N PHE A 26 -12.65 7.06 -8.51
CA PHE A 26 -12.27 7.08 -7.10
C PHE A 26 -11.10 6.13 -6.82
N ALA A 27 -11.19 4.88 -7.27
CA ALA A 27 -10.14 3.87 -7.08
C ALA A 27 -8.81 4.27 -7.74
N ARG A 28 -8.86 5.04 -8.83
CA ARG A 28 -7.65 5.52 -9.52
C ARG A 28 -7.06 6.79 -8.93
N ARG A 29 -7.90 7.70 -8.43
CA ARG A 29 -7.50 9.06 -8.04
C ARG A 29 -7.35 9.27 -6.55
N VAL A 30 -8.13 8.55 -5.75
CA VAL A 30 -8.17 8.69 -4.29
C VAL A 30 -7.63 7.42 -3.65
N GLY A 31 -8.01 6.25 -4.18
CA GLY A 31 -7.60 4.95 -3.68
C GLY A 31 -6.11 4.82 -3.30
N PRO A 32 -5.16 5.21 -4.18
CA PRO A 32 -3.72 5.07 -3.90
C PRO A 32 -3.21 5.98 -2.77
N ASP A 33 -3.88 7.10 -2.52
CA ASP A 33 -3.47 8.08 -1.52
C ASP A 33 -4.10 7.80 -0.14
N LEU A 34 -5.02 6.82 -0.07
CA LEU A 34 -5.61 6.40 1.19
C LEU A 34 -4.69 5.49 1.98
N SER A 35 -4.77 5.56 3.30
CA SER A 35 -4.11 4.64 4.20
C SER A 35 -4.51 3.20 3.92
N VAL A 36 -3.57 2.28 4.14
CA VAL A 36 -3.78 0.84 3.97
C VAL A 36 -4.99 0.37 4.80
N THR A 37 -5.15 0.91 6.01
CA THR A 37 -6.29 0.58 6.87
C THR A 37 -7.62 0.98 6.24
N VAL A 38 -7.72 2.17 5.66
CA VAL A 38 -8.94 2.65 5.01
C VAL A 38 -9.21 1.88 3.73
N GLN A 39 -8.17 1.57 2.93
CA GLN A 39 -8.31 0.70 1.75
C GLN A 39 -8.92 -0.66 2.12
N SER A 40 -8.39 -1.34 3.16
CA SER A 40 -8.96 -2.60 3.67
C SER A 40 -10.42 -2.44 4.12
N ALA A 41 -10.73 -1.36 4.85
CA ALA A 41 -12.08 -1.11 5.35
C ALA A 41 -13.07 -0.86 4.20
N LEU A 42 -12.67 -0.15 3.14
CA LEU A 42 -13.49 0.07 1.96
C LEU A 42 -13.82 -1.24 1.23
N PHE A 43 -12.88 -2.20 1.14
CA PHE A 43 -13.19 -3.53 0.62
C PHE A 43 -14.23 -4.25 1.48
N ALA A 44 -14.11 -4.19 2.81
CA ALA A 44 -15.08 -4.79 3.72
C ALA A 44 -16.47 -4.13 3.62
N LEU A 45 -16.53 -2.80 3.49
CA LEU A 45 -17.78 -2.06 3.28
C LEU A 45 -18.42 -2.39 1.92
N ALA A 46 -17.61 -2.51 0.86
CA ALA A 46 -18.09 -2.96 -0.44
C ALA A 46 -18.63 -4.40 -0.38
N ALA A 47 -17.98 -5.29 0.38
CA ALA A 47 -18.49 -6.64 0.62
C ALA A 47 -19.85 -6.57 1.33
N ALA A 48 -19.99 -5.75 2.37
CA ALA A 48 -21.27 -5.56 3.06
C ALA A 48 -22.37 -5.07 2.11
N LEU A 49 -22.09 -4.15 1.19
CA LEU A 49 -23.04 -3.72 0.16
C LEU A 49 -23.44 -4.86 -0.78
N ALA A 50 -22.48 -5.69 -1.20
CA ALA A 50 -22.77 -6.87 -2.02
C ALA A 50 -23.68 -7.86 -1.27
N LEU A 51 -23.43 -8.09 0.01
CA LEU A 51 -24.27 -8.94 0.86
C LEU A 51 -25.69 -8.38 1.04
N VAL A 52 -25.83 -7.08 1.33
CA VAL A 52 -27.12 -6.39 1.41
C VAL A 52 -27.88 -6.52 0.08
N GLY A 53 -27.19 -6.32 -1.05
CA GLY A 53 -27.76 -6.50 -2.37
C GLY A 53 -28.21 -7.94 -2.64
N ALA A 54 -27.43 -8.94 -2.21
CA ALA A 54 -27.77 -10.36 -2.34
C ALA A 54 -29.04 -10.71 -1.54
N ALA A 55 -29.21 -10.11 -0.37
CA ALA A 55 -30.37 -10.31 0.50
C ALA A 55 -31.63 -9.56 0.01
N ALA A 56 -31.46 -8.45 -0.71
CA ALA A 56 -32.57 -7.56 -1.10
C ALA A 56 -33.02 -7.71 -2.57
N THR A 57 -32.22 -8.34 -3.45
CA THR A 57 -32.48 -8.36 -4.90
C THR A 57 -32.61 -9.78 -5.47
N GLN A 58 -33.03 -9.87 -6.73
CA GLN A 58 -33.09 -11.11 -7.50
C GLN A 58 -31.71 -11.60 -7.98
N PHE A 59 -30.68 -10.77 -7.94
CA PHE A 59 -29.32 -11.08 -8.42
C PHE A 59 -28.44 -11.75 -7.35
N ARG A 60 -29.05 -12.61 -6.54
CA ARG A 60 -28.47 -13.19 -5.33
C ARG A 60 -27.13 -13.87 -5.57
N GLN A 61 -27.09 -14.82 -6.51
CA GLN A 61 -25.89 -15.64 -6.74
C GLN A 61 -24.69 -14.79 -7.18
N GLY A 62 -24.90 -13.86 -8.11
CA GLY A 62 -23.84 -12.94 -8.57
C GLY A 62 -23.32 -12.04 -7.44
N LEU A 63 -24.20 -11.55 -6.57
CA LEU A 63 -23.81 -10.69 -5.46
C LEU A 63 -23.16 -11.46 -4.30
N LEU A 64 -23.53 -12.73 -4.08
CA LEU A 64 -22.81 -13.61 -3.15
C LEU A 64 -21.39 -13.93 -3.65
N LEU A 65 -21.21 -14.16 -4.95
CA LEU A 65 -19.89 -14.32 -5.55
C LEU A 65 -19.05 -13.05 -5.41
N LEU A 66 -19.65 -11.88 -5.66
CA LEU A 66 -18.98 -10.59 -5.45
C LEU A 66 -18.60 -10.38 -3.98
N TYR A 67 -19.50 -10.68 -3.04
CA TYR A 67 -19.21 -10.63 -1.61
C TYR A 67 -18.02 -11.52 -1.24
N ALA A 68 -18.03 -12.79 -1.69
CA ALA A 68 -16.94 -13.72 -1.45
C ALA A 68 -15.61 -13.22 -2.00
N ALA A 69 -15.60 -12.68 -3.24
CA ALA A 69 -14.42 -12.10 -3.86
C ALA A 69 -13.90 -10.88 -3.08
N LEU A 70 -14.79 -10.00 -2.59
CA LEU A 70 -14.41 -8.82 -1.82
C LEU A 70 -13.91 -9.17 -0.41
N VAL A 71 -14.50 -10.17 0.25
CA VAL A 71 -13.99 -10.67 1.54
C VAL A 71 -12.61 -11.30 1.36
N ALA A 72 -12.42 -12.13 0.32
CA ALA A 72 -11.13 -12.72 0.02
C ALA A 72 -10.08 -11.64 -0.33
N GLY A 73 -10.47 -10.63 -1.11
CA GLY A 73 -9.62 -9.47 -1.43
C GLY A 73 -9.25 -8.65 -0.18
N ALA A 74 -10.22 -8.32 0.67
CA ALA A 74 -10.00 -7.61 1.92
C ALA A 74 -9.06 -8.40 2.85
N ALA A 75 -9.29 -9.71 2.97
CA ALA A 75 -8.47 -10.57 3.81
C ALA A 75 -7.05 -10.72 3.26
N GLY A 76 -6.90 -10.95 1.96
CA GLY A 76 -5.59 -11.06 1.30
C GLY A 76 -4.79 -9.77 1.39
N TYR A 77 -5.43 -8.63 1.09
CA TYR A 77 -4.80 -7.32 1.18
C TYR A 77 -4.41 -6.95 2.61
N THR A 78 -5.27 -7.25 3.60
CA THR A 78 -4.96 -7.03 5.01
C THR A 78 -3.80 -7.93 5.45
N ALA A 79 -3.81 -9.21 5.09
CA ALA A 79 -2.74 -10.14 5.43
C ALA A 79 -1.39 -9.82 4.78
N SER A 80 -1.37 -9.22 3.58
CA SER A 80 -0.12 -8.82 2.91
C SER A 80 0.49 -7.54 3.47
N THR A 81 -0.32 -6.71 4.13
CA THR A 81 0.10 -5.39 4.63
C THR A 81 0.19 -5.32 6.15
N HIS A 82 -0.42 -6.25 6.87
CA HIS A 82 -0.41 -6.31 8.33
C HIS A 82 0.35 -7.55 8.80
N SER A 83 1.36 -7.35 9.64
CA SER A 83 2.09 -8.44 10.29
C SER A 83 1.30 -8.96 11.50
N PHE A 84 0.55 -10.05 11.32
CA PHE A 84 -0.18 -10.70 12.42
C PHE A 84 0.60 -11.85 13.09
N GLY A 85 1.79 -12.18 12.58
CA GLY A 85 2.47 -13.44 12.89
C GLY A 85 1.68 -14.66 12.37
N ALA A 86 2.26 -15.86 12.47
CA ALA A 86 1.64 -17.07 11.93
C ALA A 86 0.26 -17.34 12.56
N ALA A 87 0.18 -17.35 13.89
CA ALA A 87 -1.07 -17.63 14.61
C ALA A 87 -2.17 -16.60 14.32
N GLY A 88 -1.82 -15.31 14.28
CA GLY A 88 -2.78 -14.24 13.97
C GLY A 88 -3.30 -14.32 12.53
N THR A 89 -2.43 -14.65 11.57
CA THR A 89 -2.86 -14.86 10.18
C THR A 89 -3.83 -16.05 10.07
N PHE A 90 -3.55 -17.18 10.72
CA PHE A 90 -4.47 -18.32 10.73
C PHE A 90 -5.83 -17.98 11.35
N ALA A 91 -5.83 -17.30 12.50
CA ALA A 91 -7.06 -16.87 13.16
C ALA A 91 -7.88 -15.91 12.29
N PHE A 92 -7.21 -14.96 11.64
CA PHE A 92 -7.84 -13.99 10.74
C PHE A 92 -8.46 -14.67 9.51
N VAL A 93 -7.73 -15.59 8.87
CA VAL A 93 -8.25 -16.37 7.75
C VAL A 93 -9.44 -17.23 8.17
N ALA A 94 -9.37 -17.88 9.34
CA ALA A 94 -10.47 -18.66 9.88
C ALA A 94 -11.72 -17.80 10.11
N LEU A 95 -11.57 -16.60 10.67
CA LEU A 95 -12.67 -15.64 10.86
C LEU A 95 -13.28 -15.20 9.52
N ALA A 96 -12.45 -14.91 8.51
CA ALA A 96 -12.93 -14.56 7.17
C ALA A 96 -13.73 -15.71 6.53
N LEU A 97 -13.27 -16.95 6.67
CA LEU A 97 -13.98 -18.14 6.20
C LEU A 97 -15.31 -18.34 6.93
N VAL A 98 -15.33 -18.18 8.25
CA VAL A 98 -16.58 -18.25 9.04
C VAL A 98 -17.56 -17.18 8.58
N ALA A 99 -17.12 -15.93 8.42
CA ALA A 99 -17.96 -14.84 7.93
C ALA A 99 -18.52 -15.14 6.52
N LEU A 100 -17.72 -15.75 5.66
CA LEU A 100 -18.14 -16.17 4.32
C LEU A 100 -19.21 -17.26 4.37
N LEU A 101 -18.95 -18.33 5.13
CA LEU A 101 -19.88 -19.45 5.28
C LEU A 101 -21.20 -19.03 5.93
N VAL A 102 -21.15 -18.22 6.98
CA VAL A 102 -22.34 -17.70 7.67
C VAL A 102 -23.17 -16.82 6.73
N ALA A 103 -22.53 -15.93 5.96
CA ALA A 103 -23.25 -15.08 5.01
C ALA A 103 -23.93 -15.89 3.90
N VAL A 104 -23.23 -16.87 3.32
CA VAL A 104 -23.80 -17.78 2.30
C VAL A 104 -24.98 -18.54 2.89
N TYR A 105 -24.80 -19.15 4.07
CA TYR A 105 -25.85 -19.90 4.76
C TYR A 105 -27.11 -19.05 5.02
N LEU A 106 -26.95 -17.85 5.58
CA LEU A 106 -28.05 -16.97 5.93
C LEU A 106 -28.85 -16.50 4.70
N VAL A 107 -28.17 -16.25 3.58
CA VAL A 107 -28.79 -15.79 2.33
C VAL A 107 -29.46 -16.96 1.58
N GLU A 108 -28.80 -18.11 1.47
CA GLU A 108 -29.33 -19.30 0.78
C GLU A 108 -30.55 -19.88 1.51
N GLU A 109 -30.48 -20.02 2.84
CA GLU A 109 -31.64 -20.49 3.63
C GLU A 109 -32.77 -19.47 3.73
N ARG A 110 -32.66 -18.31 3.07
CA ARG A 110 -33.64 -17.21 3.08
C ARG A 110 -33.95 -16.65 4.48
N ARG A 111 -33.12 -16.95 5.49
CA ARG A 111 -33.23 -16.36 6.82
C ARG A 111 -32.90 -14.87 6.81
N PHE A 112 -32.11 -14.44 5.83
CA PHE A 112 -31.75 -13.04 5.61
C PHE A 112 -32.50 -12.46 4.42
N ARG A 113 -33.69 -11.89 4.67
CA ARG A 113 -34.51 -11.25 3.65
C ARG A 113 -34.82 -9.83 4.08
N LEU A 114 -34.02 -8.88 3.59
CA LEU A 114 -34.14 -7.48 3.98
C LEU A 114 -35.35 -6.84 3.29
N ARG A 115 -36.11 -6.06 4.05
CA ARG A 115 -37.13 -5.16 3.49
C ARG A 115 -36.42 -4.02 2.76
N ARG A 116 -37.11 -3.38 1.82
CA ARG A 116 -36.54 -2.27 1.05
C ARG A 116 -36.04 -1.13 1.95
N GLY A 117 -36.77 -0.81 3.02
CA GLY A 117 -36.36 0.22 3.99
C GLY A 117 -35.07 -0.16 4.74
N GLU A 118 -34.94 -1.41 5.16
CA GLU A 118 -33.75 -1.92 5.85
C GLU A 118 -32.53 -1.92 4.92
N ALA A 119 -32.71 -2.34 3.66
CA ALA A 119 -31.65 -2.31 2.65
C ALA A 119 -31.17 -0.87 2.38
N VAL A 120 -32.09 0.09 2.25
CA VAL A 120 -31.73 1.50 2.07
C VAL A 120 -31.00 2.04 3.30
N ALA A 121 -31.49 1.74 4.51
CA ALA A 121 -30.83 2.14 5.74
C ALA A 121 -29.40 1.58 5.83
N ALA A 122 -29.21 0.29 5.51
CA ALA A 122 -27.89 -0.33 5.49
C ALA A 122 -26.94 0.34 4.48
N VAL A 123 -27.42 0.64 3.27
CA VAL A 123 -26.64 1.36 2.25
C VAL A 123 -26.23 2.75 2.75
N VAL A 124 -27.15 3.49 3.36
CA VAL A 124 -26.86 4.82 3.93
C VAL A 124 -25.83 4.73 5.04
N VAL A 125 -25.97 3.79 5.96
CA VAL A 125 -25.00 3.58 7.05
C VAL A 125 -23.62 3.25 6.50
N VAL A 126 -23.53 2.34 5.51
CA VAL A 126 -22.26 2.00 4.87
C VAL A 126 -21.65 3.19 4.14
N ALA A 127 -22.46 3.98 3.42
CA ALA A 127 -22.00 5.18 2.74
C ALA A 127 -21.47 6.24 3.72
N LEU A 128 -22.15 6.45 4.85
CA LEU A 128 -21.71 7.37 5.90
C LEU A 128 -20.42 6.88 6.57
N ALA A 129 -20.32 5.59 6.88
CA ALA A 129 -19.11 5.00 7.45
C ALA A 129 -17.91 5.12 6.50
N GLY A 130 -18.09 4.78 5.22
CA GLY A 130 -17.05 4.90 4.20
C GLY A 130 -16.64 6.36 3.96
N GLY A 131 -17.60 7.27 3.88
CA GLY A 131 -17.33 8.70 3.74
C GLY A 131 -16.59 9.27 4.95
N ALA A 132 -16.95 8.87 6.16
CA ALA A 132 -16.25 9.28 7.37
C ALA A 132 -14.80 8.79 7.39
N LEU A 133 -14.55 7.50 7.07
CA LEU A 133 -13.20 6.94 6.99
C LEU A 133 -12.33 7.69 5.98
N VAL A 134 -12.83 7.88 4.76
CA VAL A 134 -12.11 8.61 3.70
C VAL A 134 -11.84 10.06 4.10
N ALA A 135 -12.81 10.74 4.71
CA ALA A 135 -12.65 12.13 5.14
C ALA A 135 -11.63 12.27 6.27
N THR A 136 -11.61 11.33 7.24
CA THR A 136 -10.62 11.35 8.32
C THR A 136 -9.21 11.08 7.83
N ASP A 137 -9.08 10.27 6.78
CA ASP A 137 -7.80 9.84 6.20
C ASP A 137 -7.13 10.97 5.41
N LEU A 138 -7.85 11.53 4.43
CA LEU A 138 -7.37 12.60 3.55
C LEU A 138 -7.12 13.92 4.30
N GLY A 139 -7.64 14.08 5.51
CA GLY A 139 -7.46 15.27 6.33
C GLY A 139 -6.09 15.39 7.00
N THR A 140 -5.21 14.38 6.87
CA THR A 140 -3.92 14.34 7.58
C THR A 140 -2.77 13.95 6.65
N SER A 141 -1.59 14.51 6.88
CA SER A 141 -0.31 14.01 6.34
C SER A 141 0.52 13.47 7.50
N PRO A 142 0.31 12.20 7.89
CA PRO A 142 0.77 11.71 9.18
C PRO A 142 2.21 11.19 9.18
N LEU A 143 2.83 11.08 8.01
CA LEU A 143 4.18 10.54 7.86
C LEU A 143 5.23 11.64 7.90
N SER A 144 6.17 11.50 8.84
CA SER A 144 7.40 12.28 8.85
C SER A 144 8.59 11.40 8.47
N TYR A 145 9.42 11.90 7.56
CA TYR A 145 10.57 11.21 7.01
C TYR A 145 11.85 11.86 7.53
N GLU A 146 12.77 11.04 8.02
CA GLU A 146 14.10 11.48 8.44
C GLU A 146 15.16 10.61 7.76
N THR A 147 16.11 11.23 7.07
CA THR A 147 17.23 10.53 6.42
C THR A 147 18.54 10.87 7.11
N THR A 148 19.33 9.85 7.38
CA THR A 148 20.65 9.96 8.02
C THR A 148 21.67 9.25 7.15
N VAL A 149 22.69 9.98 6.71
CA VAL A 149 23.80 9.42 5.93
C VAL A 149 24.92 9.03 6.89
N HIS A 150 25.52 7.85 6.70
CA HIS A 150 26.66 7.42 7.51
C HIS A 150 27.92 8.22 7.13
N GLY A 151 28.91 8.30 8.03
CA GLY A 151 30.17 8.97 7.72
C GLY A 151 31.11 8.13 6.83
N SER A 152 30.88 6.81 6.78
CA SER A 152 31.69 5.86 6.03
C SER A 152 30.87 4.62 5.68
N ALA A 153 31.25 3.95 4.59
CA ALA A 153 30.69 2.68 4.15
C ALA A 153 31.80 1.64 3.98
N GLU A 154 31.51 0.40 4.33
CA GLU A 154 32.41 -0.74 4.13
C GLU A 154 32.14 -1.40 2.78
N MET A 155 33.19 -1.54 1.97
CA MET A 155 33.13 -2.23 0.69
C MET A 155 33.24 -3.74 0.92
N PRO A 156 32.52 -4.57 0.13
CA PRO A 156 32.59 -6.02 0.27
C PRO A 156 34.00 -6.52 -0.06
N ALA A 157 34.54 -7.41 0.79
CA ALA A 157 35.89 -7.95 0.63
C ALA A 157 36.06 -8.80 -0.64
N ASN A 158 34.96 -9.36 -1.17
CA ASN A 158 34.96 -10.09 -2.42
C ASN A 158 34.15 -9.32 -3.48
N PRO A 159 34.79 -8.74 -4.51
CA PRO A 159 34.11 -7.95 -5.53
C PRO A 159 33.21 -8.77 -6.46
N GLU A 160 33.34 -10.11 -6.45
CA GLU A 160 32.44 -11.02 -7.16
C GLU A 160 31.08 -11.17 -6.46
N GLN A 161 30.98 -10.76 -5.19
CA GLN A 161 29.72 -10.77 -4.45
C GLN A 161 29.00 -9.45 -4.70
N SER A 162 27.84 -9.52 -5.37
CA SER A 162 26.91 -8.40 -5.46
C SER A 162 26.25 -8.20 -4.09
N THR A 163 26.94 -7.45 -3.22
CA THR A 163 26.48 -7.14 -1.87
C THR A 163 26.09 -5.67 -1.80
N ALA A 164 24.90 -5.41 -1.27
CA ALA A 164 24.42 -4.06 -1.02
C ALA A 164 25.29 -3.39 0.06
N VAL A 165 25.80 -2.20 -0.23
CA VAL A 165 26.63 -1.41 0.69
C VAL A 165 25.75 -0.38 1.39
N VAL A 166 25.73 -0.41 2.73
CA VAL A 166 24.92 0.52 3.53
C VAL A 166 25.60 1.89 3.58
N VAL A 167 24.90 2.92 3.14
CA VAL A 167 25.38 4.32 3.09
C VAL A 167 24.63 5.24 4.06
N GLY A 168 23.57 4.74 4.69
CA GLY A 168 22.76 5.51 5.64
C GLY A 168 21.53 4.75 6.09
N SER A 169 20.61 5.46 6.73
CA SER A 169 19.29 4.95 7.09
C SER A 169 18.22 6.01 6.96
N ALA A 170 17.04 5.59 6.54
CA ALA A 170 15.83 6.39 6.55
C ALA A 170 14.87 5.87 7.63
N THR A 171 14.26 6.80 8.36
CA THR A 171 13.26 6.54 9.38
C THR A 171 11.96 7.19 8.96
N VAL A 172 10.87 6.43 9.07
CA VAL A 172 9.51 6.90 8.83
C VAL A 172 8.73 6.76 10.12
N ASP A 173 8.16 7.87 10.57
CA ASP A 173 7.31 7.94 11.74
C ASP A 173 5.88 8.23 11.32
N ASN A 174 4.94 7.45 11.85
CA ASN A 174 3.52 7.62 11.60
C ASN A 174 2.84 8.16 12.85
N GLY A 175 2.50 9.46 12.84
CA GLY A 175 1.83 10.13 13.96
C GLY A 175 0.33 9.86 14.07
N PHE A 176 -0.24 8.99 13.23
CA PHE A 176 -1.67 8.75 13.13
C PHE A 176 -2.06 7.31 13.45
N VAL A 177 -3.36 7.07 13.62
CA VAL A 177 -3.89 5.77 14.07
C VAL A 177 -3.97 4.73 12.96
N TYR A 178 -4.01 5.14 11.70
CA TYR A 178 -4.10 4.24 10.55
C TYR A 178 -2.73 3.80 10.06
N ARG A 179 -2.66 2.60 9.47
CA ARG A 179 -1.45 2.12 8.80
C ARG A 179 -1.33 2.80 7.45
N GLU A 180 -0.18 3.41 7.21
CA GLU A 180 0.08 4.20 6.01
C GLU A 180 1.03 3.50 5.05
N GLN A 181 0.87 3.78 3.76
CA GLN A 181 1.82 3.36 2.75
C GLN A 181 3.07 4.24 2.82
N VAL A 182 4.24 3.60 2.83
CA VAL A 182 5.52 4.32 2.93
C VAL A 182 5.94 4.77 1.54
N SER A 183 6.23 6.06 1.39
CA SER A 183 6.83 6.63 0.18
C SER A 183 8.12 7.35 0.58
N LEU A 184 9.22 6.61 0.61
CA LEU A 184 10.53 7.16 0.95
C LEU A 184 10.98 8.16 -0.13
N PRO A 185 11.68 9.25 0.24
CA PRO A 185 12.16 10.22 -0.72
C PRO A 185 13.08 9.55 -1.74
N ALA A 186 13.03 10.00 -2.99
CA ALA A 186 13.93 9.48 -4.01
C ALA A 186 15.38 9.82 -3.60
N ALA A 187 16.28 8.85 -3.73
CA ALA A 187 17.68 9.06 -3.40
C ALA A 187 18.57 8.43 -4.46
N ARG A 188 19.68 9.11 -4.74
CA ARG A 188 20.70 8.71 -5.69
C ARG A 188 22.07 8.90 -5.06
N ALA A 189 23.04 8.12 -5.52
CA ALA A 189 24.40 8.21 -5.02
C ALA A 189 25.38 8.29 -6.19
N CYS A 190 26.47 9.01 -5.96
CA CYS A 190 27.56 9.15 -6.90
C CYS A 190 28.83 8.65 -6.24
N VAL A 191 29.40 7.60 -6.82
CA VAL A 191 30.57 6.93 -6.30
C VAL A 191 31.78 7.44 -7.08
N PHE A 192 32.75 7.98 -6.36
CA PHE A 192 34.01 8.48 -6.91
C PHE A 192 35.14 7.55 -6.50
N ASN A 193 35.94 7.11 -7.47
CA ASN A 193 37.17 6.34 -7.22
C ASN A 193 38.45 7.21 -7.34
N GLY A 194 38.29 8.53 -7.17
CA GLY A 194 39.37 9.52 -7.32
C GLY A 194 39.65 10.00 -8.75
N THR A 195 39.12 9.32 -9.77
CA THR A 195 39.29 9.73 -11.19
C THR A 195 38.02 9.65 -12.02
N THR A 196 37.11 8.74 -11.66
CA THR A 196 35.87 8.47 -12.39
C THR A 196 34.68 8.58 -11.44
N ARG A 197 33.56 9.04 -11.99
CA ARG A 197 32.27 9.09 -11.34
C ARG A 197 31.36 7.99 -11.89
N THR A 198 30.71 7.26 -10.99
CA THR A 198 29.65 6.30 -11.31
C THR A 198 28.38 6.66 -10.57
N ASP A 199 27.29 6.88 -11.31
CA ASP A 199 25.97 7.12 -10.74
C ASP A 199 25.30 5.80 -10.39
N THR A 200 24.71 5.71 -9.20
CA THR A 200 23.97 4.54 -8.73
C THR A 200 22.70 4.95 -7.99
N ALA A 201 21.68 4.10 -8.04
CA ALA A 201 20.45 4.31 -7.30
C ALA A 201 20.66 3.96 -5.82
N VAL A 202 20.05 4.72 -4.93
CA VAL A 202 19.93 4.33 -3.53
C VAL A 202 18.67 3.49 -3.37
N LEU A 203 18.84 2.27 -2.88
CA LEU A 203 17.76 1.36 -2.58
C LEU A 203 17.50 1.36 -1.07
N TYR A 204 16.23 1.36 -0.70
CA TYR A 204 15.81 1.23 0.69
C TYR A 204 15.53 -0.23 1.02
N GLY A 205 16.15 -0.74 2.08
CA GLY A 205 16.04 -2.14 2.46
C GLY A 205 15.77 -2.33 3.95
N SER A 206 15.07 -3.40 4.31
CA SER A 206 14.97 -3.88 5.69
C SER A 206 14.99 -5.40 5.71
N ASN A 207 15.90 -6.00 6.47
CA ASN A 207 16.00 -7.46 6.65
C ASN A 207 16.00 -8.26 5.32
N GLY A 208 16.68 -7.76 4.29
CA GLY A 208 16.76 -8.41 2.97
C GLY A 208 15.56 -8.20 2.04
N SER A 209 14.56 -7.40 2.45
CA SER A 209 13.47 -6.93 1.59
C SER A 209 13.73 -5.49 1.12
N TYR A 210 13.67 -5.25 -0.19
CA TYR A 210 13.87 -3.93 -0.81
C TYR A 210 12.61 -3.05 -0.85
N TYR A 211 11.52 -3.51 -0.24
CA TYR A 211 10.22 -2.84 -0.31
C TYR A 211 9.53 -2.88 1.04
N PRO A 212 9.89 -1.98 1.97
CA PRO A 212 9.05 -1.73 3.13
C PRO A 212 7.73 -1.12 2.64
N SER A 213 6.61 -1.84 2.75
CA SER A 213 5.37 -1.44 2.09
C SER A 213 4.47 -0.55 2.95
N SER A 214 4.62 -0.54 4.27
CA SER A 214 3.77 0.26 5.16
C SER A 214 4.33 0.40 6.58
N VAL A 215 3.85 1.41 7.31
CA VAL A 215 4.13 1.64 8.74
C VAL A 215 2.81 1.67 9.52
N GLY A 216 2.74 0.88 10.60
CA GLY A 216 1.54 0.83 11.45
C GLY A 216 1.23 2.18 12.10
N GLY A 217 -0.02 2.36 12.54
CA GLY A 217 -0.41 3.58 13.27
C GLY A 217 0.39 3.77 14.56
N ASN A 218 0.82 4.99 14.83
CA ASN A 218 1.78 5.35 15.90
C ASN A 218 3.09 4.55 15.83
N GLY A 219 3.40 4.00 14.66
CA GLY A 219 4.55 3.14 14.42
C GLY A 219 5.74 3.91 13.88
N ARG A 220 6.91 3.30 14.03
CA ARG A 220 8.17 3.74 13.44
C ARG A 220 8.72 2.61 12.57
N LEU A 221 9.15 2.95 11.37
CA LEU A 221 9.87 2.05 10.47
C LEU A 221 11.26 2.63 10.22
N ARG A 222 12.30 1.80 10.37
CA ARG A 222 13.67 2.14 10.00
C ARG A 222 14.15 1.22 8.89
N THR A 223 14.74 1.81 7.86
CA THR A 223 15.23 1.11 6.66
C THR A 223 16.63 1.60 6.33
N ASP A 224 17.48 0.69 5.87
CA ASP A 224 18.83 1.01 5.45
C ASP A 224 18.81 1.60 4.04
N MET A 225 19.58 2.65 3.84
CA MET A 225 19.88 3.20 2.52
C MET A 225 21.10 2.46 2.00
N THR A 226 20.94 1.80 0.85
CA THR A 226 21.98 0.94 0.29
C THR A 226 22.27 1.31 -1.15
N VAL A 227 23.52 1.12 -1.57
CA VAL A 227 23.94 1.24 -2.96
C VAL A 227 24.46 -0.11 -3.44
N LEU A 228 24.26 -0.41 -4.73
CA LEU A 228 24.81 -1.60 -5.37
C LEU A 228 25.93 -1.14 -6.31
N PRO A 229 27.17 -1.00 -5.82
CA PRO A 229 28.29 -0.65 -6.67
C PRO A 229 28.60 -1.81 -7.63
N SER A 230 29.01 -1.48 -8.86
CA SER A 230 29.48 -2.49 -9.80
C SER A 230 30.77 -3.15 -9.29
N ARG A 231 31.07 -4.35 -9.76
CA ARG A 231 32.34 -5.04 -9.48
C ARG A 231 33.56 -4.14 -9.74
N THR A 232 33.59 -3.46 -10.89
CA THR A 232 34.68 -2.54 -11.25
C THR A 232 34.79 -1.36 -10.29
N THR A 233 33.66 -0.89 -9.75
CA THR A 233 33.64 0.18 -8.75
C THR A 233 34.23 -0.32 -7.43
N VAL A 234 33.81 -1.50 -6.95
CA VAL A 234 34.32 -2.11 -5.70
C VAL A 234 35.83 -2.37 -5.77
N GLU A 235 36.33 -2.93 -6.87
CA GLU A 235 37.76 -3.20 -7.07
C GLU A 235 38.62 -1.93 -7.09
N SER A 236 38.02 -0.79 -7.42
CA SER A 236 38.71 0.51 -7.51
C SER A 236 38.66 1.34 -6.24
N LEU A 237 37.99 0.86 -5.18
CA LEU A 237 37.79 1.58 -3.93
C LEU A 237 38.53 0.93 -2.78
N ASN A 238 38.88 1.74 -1.79
CA ASN A 238 39.36 1.23 -0.50
C ASN A 238 38.28 0.43 0.24
N ALA A 239 38.72 -0.42 1.18
CA ALA A 239 37.84 -1.23 2.02
C ALA A 239 36.81 -0.39 2.81
N THR A 240 37.15 0.86 3.13
CA THR A 240 36.26 1.82 3.78
C THR A 240 36.31 3.14 3.02
N VAL A 241 35.14 3.61 2.60
CA VAL A 241 35.00 4.82 1.76
C VAL A 241 34.17 5.85 2.52
N PRO A 242 34.59 7.13 2.58
CA PRO A 242 33.80 8.18 3.22
C PRO A 242 32.49 8.40 2.48
N VAL A 243 31.42 8.64 3.25
CA VAL A 243 30.09 8.91 2.72
C VAL A 243 29.64 10.30 3.17
N GLU A 244 29.13 11.09 2.23
CA GLU A 244 28.76 12.49 2.44
C GLU A 244 27.35 12.74 1.88
N ARG A 245 26.58 13.60 2.54
CA ARG A 245 25.30 14.11 2.01
C ARG A 245 25.57 15.40 1.21
N ALA A 246 24.93 15.54 0.05
CA ALA A 246 24.95 16.77 -0.74
C ALA A 246 23.61 17.01 -1.46
N ASP A 247 23.41 18.24 -1.94
CA ASP A 247 22.19 18.61 -2.69
C ASP A 247 22.24 18.19 -4.16
N ASP A 248 23.45 18.01 -4.70
CA ASP A 248 23.67 17.44 -6.03
C ASP A 248 24.99 16.70 -6.08
N CYS A 249 25.13 15.81 -7.06
CA CYS A 249 26.35 15.08 -7.28
C CYS A 249 27.38 15.97 -7.98
N PRO A 250 28.56 16.19 -7.37
CA PRO A 250 29.65 16.93 -8.01
C PRO A 250 30.01 16.32 -9.36
N ALA A 251 30.45 17.14 -10.32
CA ALA A 251 30.92 16.63 -11.60
C ALA A 251 32.15 15.71 -11.42
N GLU A 252 33.07 16.11 -10.52
CA GLU A 252 34.36 15.45 -10.31
C GLU A 252 34.75 15.43 -8.82
N SER A 253 35.68 14.55 -8.47
CA SER A 253 36.27 14.42 -7.14
C SER A 253 37.64 13.78 -7.24
N GLU A 254 38.67 14.45 -6.72
CA GLU A 254 40.05 13.94 -6.68
C GLU A 254 40.26 12.87 -5.58
N ARG A 255 39.28 12.69 -4.70
CA ARG A 255 39.28 11.71 -3.60
C ARG A 255 38.19 10.67 -3.76
N GLU A 256 38.45 9.47 -3.26
CA GLU A 256 37.47 8.40 -3.13
C GLU A 256 36.38 8.79 -2.12
N ARG A 257 35.12 8.77 -2.55
CA ARG A 257 33.95 9.06 -1.69
C ARG A 257 32.65 8.62 -2.32
N ILE A 258 31.63 8.44 -1.50
CA ILE A 258 30.24 8.28 -1.93
C ILE A 258 29.48 9.53 -1.53
N VAL A 259 28.86 10.19 -2.51
CA VAL A 259 27.98 11.33 -2.27
C VAL A 259 26.54 10.86 -2.42
N VAL A 260 25.74 11.00 -1.38
CA VAL A 260 24.31 10.67 -1.37
C VAL A 260 23.51 11.95 -1.52
N VAL A 261 22.61 11.96 -2.50
CA VAL A 261 21.66 13.03 -2.78
C VAL A 261 20.26 12.49 -2.51
N VAL A 262 19.49 13.21 -1.70
CA VAL A 262 18.11 12.86 -1.34
C VAL A 262 17.23 14.00 -1.84
N ASP A 263 16.25 13.65 -2.68
CA ASP A 263 15.26 14.60 -3.19
C ASP A 263 14.18 14.77 -2.10
N GLU A 264 14.18 15.93 -1.43
CA GLU A 264 13.18 16.32 -0.43
C GLU A 264 11.94 16.99 -1.05
#